data_AF-A0A855XAR2-F1
#
_entry.id   AF-A0A855XAR2-F1
#
_cell.length_a   1.000
_cell.length_b   1.000
_cell.length_c   1.000
_cell.angle_alpha   90.00
_cell.angle_beta   90.00
_cell.angle_gamma   90.00
#
_symmetry.space_group_name_H-M   'P 1'
#
loop_
_entity.id
_entity.type
_entity.pdbx_description
1 polymer ?
#
loop_
_entity_poly.entity_id
_entity_poly.type
_entity_poly.pdbx_seq_one_letter_code
_entity_poly.pdbx_strand_id
1 'polypeptide(L)'
;MKYFLVICVMALSAIGTTCNTESLDTGVIVPLEIGTVWEGVMVNKHADSTDSVVSSYAVTDTVSVGSEKWHVIQRIDGSKIRYTGACTNRKDGLWFTSFGTDSVTVSKYAMMYALYPANQNQIYQGMEVETRVRVCGLHDTVTVPAGTFECVSYCWDDAESMSRGVIYLAPGVGWVKEQLTDEFDRSRSTSWELVRIKKPRK
;
A
#
# COMPACT_ATOMS: atom_id res chain seq x y z
N MET A 1 1.92 -68.35 14.78
CA MET A 1 1.42 -67.24 13.94
C MET A 1 1.82 -65.95 14.65
N LYS A 2 2.54 -64.99 14.02
CA LYS A 2 2.06 -64.03 12.99
C LYS A 2 0.86 -63.22 13.54
N TYR A 3 0.82 -61.89 13.66
CA TYR A 3 1.77 -60.76 13.52
C TYR A 3 1.32 -59.69 14.57
N PHE A 4 1.94 -58.54 14.87
CA PHE A 4 3.16 -57.83 14.45
C PHE A 4 3.59 -56.83 15.56
N LEU A 5 4.70 -56.08 15.39
CA LEU A 5 5.05 -54.89 16.21
C LEU A 5 5.00 -53.65 15.31
N VAL A 6 4.10 -52.70 15.54
CA VAL A 6 3.99 -51.46 14.74
C VAL A 6 4.49 -50.27 15.57
N ILE A 7 5.78 -49.96 15.41
CA ILE A 7 6.37 -48.71 15.89
C ILE A 7 6.13 -47.65 14.80
N CYS A 8 5.11 -46.82 14.97
CA CYS A 8 4.94 -45.62 14.13
C CYS A 8 5.96 -44.55 14.56
N VAL A 9 7.14 -44.57 13.94
CA VAL A 9 8.09 -43.46 13.98
C VAL A 9 7.50 -42.29 13.18
N MET A 10 6.81 -41.38 13.86
CA MET A 10 6.43 -40.10 13.27
C MET A 10 7.65 -39.19 13.18
N ALA A 11 8.41 -39.36 12.10
CA ALA A 11 9.43 -38.42 11.70
C ALA A 11 8.74 -37.12 11.25
N LEU A 12 8.58 -36.16 12.16
CA LEU A 12 8.21 -34.79 11.83
C LEU A 12 9.34 -34.18 10.99
N SER A 13 9.21 -34.26 9.66
CA SER A 13 10.01 -33.45 8.74
C SER A 13 9.53 -32.00 8.84
N ALA A 14 10.04 -31.29 9.85
CA ALA A 14 9.94 -29.85 9.92
C ALA A 14 10.72 -29.26 8.73
N ILE A 15 10.03 -29.05 7.60
CA ILE A 15 10.54 -28.23 6.51
C ILE A 15 10.56 -26.80 7.04
N GLY A 16 11.68 -26.45 7.65
CA GLY A 16 11.97 -25.09 8.08
C GLY A 16 12.12 -24.23 6.83
N THR A 17 11.01 -23.66 6.35
CA THR A 17 11.03 -22.61 5.35
C THR A 17 11.73 -21.42 5.98
N THR A 18 13.04 -21.31 5.78
CA THR A 18 13.85 -20.16 6.19
C THR A 18 13.36 -18.97 5.37
N CYS A 19 12.37 -18.26 5.91
CA CYS A 19 11.95 -16.98 5.39
C CYS A 19 13.14 -16.04 5.55
N ASN A 20 13.84 -15.77 4.45
CA ASN A 20 14.94 -14.81 4.44
C ASN A 20 14.35 -13.41 4.67
N THR A 21 14.21 -13.04 5.94
CA THR A 21 13.99 -11.66 6.36
C THR A 21 15.26 -10.87 6.08
N GLU A 22 15.43 -10.46 4.81
CA GLU A 22 16.27 -9.33 4.45
C GLU A 22 15.89 -8.17 5.40
N SER A 23 16.88 -7.57 6.08
CA SER A 23 16.62 -6.42 6.94
C SER A 23 16.05 -5.29 6.09
N LEU A 24 14.79 -4.94 6.33
CA LEU A 24 14.10 -3.86 5.64
C LEU A 24 14.82 -2.54 5.92
N ASP A 25 15.13 -1.77 4.87
CA ASP A 25 15.66 -0.42 5.02
C ASP A 25 14.55 0.47 5.59
N THR A 26 14.63 0.74 6.89
CA THR A 26 13.64 1.57 7.60
C THR A 26 13.70 3.04 7.16
N GLY A 27 14.67 3.46 6.35
CA GLY A 27 14.68 4.79 5.71
C GLY A 27 13.76 4.90 4.48
N VAL A 28 13.19 3.79 3.99
CA VAL A 28 12.35 3.74 2.78
C VAL A 28 10.95 3.30 3.17
N ILE A 29 9.93 4.14 2.93
CA ILE A 29 8.54 3.77 3.26
C ILE A 29 7.90 2.90 2.17
N VAL A 30 8.16 3.18 0.89
CA VAL A 30 7.71 2.36 -0.26
C VAL A 30 8.91 1.94 -1.10
N PRO A 31 9.19 0.63 -1.31
CA PRO A 31 10.20 0.17 -2.26
C PRO A 31 9.86 0.53 -3.71
N LEU A 32 10.64 1.39 -4.36
CA LEU A 32 10.35 1.90 -5.72
C LEU A 32 11.18 1.24 -6.84
N GLU A 33 11.60 -0.01 -6.66
CA GLU A 33 12.30 -0.74 -7.73
C GLU A 33 11.33 -1.06 -8.88
N ILE A 34 11.71 -0.75 -10.13
CA ILE A 34 10.88 -1.06 -11.33
C ILE A 34 10.60 -2.57 -11.36
N GLY A 35 9.34 -2.93 -11.59
CA GLY A 35 8.86 -4.31 -11.53
C GLY A 35 8.35 -4.73 -10.14
N THR A 36 8.41 -3.85 -9.13
CA THR A 36 7.72 -4.08 -7.85
C THR A 36 6.20 -3.95 -8.05
N VAL A 37 5.44 -4.92 -7.54
CA VAL A 37 3.97 -4.94 -7.63
C VAL A 37 3.37 -5.32 -6.28
N TRP A 38 2.51 -4.46 -5.75
CA TRP A 38 1.61 -4.74 -4.63
C TRP A 38 0.28 -5.21 -5.22
N GLU A 39 -0.04 -6.50 -5.06
CA GLU A 39 -1.30 -7.06 -5.50
C GLU A 39 -2.21 -7.27 -4.30
N GLY A 40 -3.41 -6.70 -4.36
CA GLY A 40 -4.41 -6.78 -3.30
C GLY A 40 -5.82 -7.00 -3.84
N VAL A 41 -6.77 -7.01 -2.93
CA VAL A 41 -8.20 -7.06 -3.26
C VAL A 41 -8.83 -5.76 -2.79
N MET A 42 -9.44 -5.04 -3.72
CA MET A 42 -10.38 -3.98 -3.41
C MET A 42 -11.76 -4.58 -3.16
N VAL A 43 -12.40 -4.19 -2.06
CA VAL A 43 -13.77 -4.54 -1.68
C VAL A 43 -14.55 -3.24 -1.58
N ASN A 44 -15.61 -3.11 -2.37
CA ASN A 44 -16.58 -2.03 -2.26
C ASN A 44 -17.83 -2.57 -1.58
N LYS A 45 -18.33 -1.84 -0.59
CA LYS A 45 -19.60 -2.11 0.08
C LYS A 45 -20.59 -1.03 -0.28
N HIS A 46 -21.84 -1.43 -0.38
CA HIS A 46 -23.03 -0.60 -0.53
C HIS A 46 -24.11 -1.16 0.41
N ALA A 47 -25.23 -0.44 0.60
CA ALA A 47 -26.35 -0.85 1.44
C ALA A 47 -26.79 -2.32 1.22
N ASP A 48 -26.96 -2.71 -0.05
CA ASP A 48 -27.55 -4.00 -0.43
C ASP A 48 -26.56 -4.95 -1.12
N SER A 49 -25.27 -4.57 -1.25
CA SER A 49 -24.30 -5.33 -2.03
C SER A 49 -22.85 -5.19 -1.55
N THR A 50 -22.03 -6.14 -1.97
CA THR A 50 -20.58 -6.07 -1.82
C THR A 50 -19.95 -6.67 -3.07
N ASP A 51 -19.09 -5.91 -3.73
CA ASP A 51 -18.28 -6.38 -4.86
C ASP A 51 -16.80 -6.36 -4.48
N SER A 52 -16.01 -7.16 -5.21
CA SER A 52 -14.57 -7.19 -5.06
C SER A 52 -13.87 -7.31 -6.41
N VAL A 53 -12.72 -6.65 -6.52
CA VAL A 53 -11.87 -6.66 -7.70
C VAL A 53 -10.41 -6.80 -7.28
N VAL A 54 -9.64 -7.63 -7.98
CA VAL A 54 -8.18 -7.65 -7.83
C VAL A 54 -7.65 -6.30 -8.30
N SER A 55 -6.93 -5.61 -7.43
CA SER A 55 -6.38 -4.29 -7.68
C SER A 55 -4.91 -4.28 -7.29
N SER A 56 -4.06 -3.75 -8.15
CA SER A 56 -2.63 -3.69 -7.91
C SER A 56 -2.04 -2.31 -8.13
N TYR A 57 -1.05 -1.98 -7.32
CA TYR A 57 -0.12 -0.89 -7.55
C TYR A 57 1.17 -1.48 -8.16
N ALA A 58 1.71 -0.88 -9.22
CA ALA A 58 2.89 -1.39 -9.91
C ALA A 58 3.87 -0.27 -10.25
N VAL A 59 5.17 -0.48 -9.97
CA VAL A 59 6.26 0.40 -10.42
C VAL A 59 6.63 0.02 -11.85
N THR A 60 6.26 0.83 -12.84
CA THR A 60 6.37 0.45 -14.25
C THR A 60 7.56 1.10 -14.98
N ASP A 61 7.93 2.32 -14.61
CA ASP A 61 8.96 3.10 -15.29
C ASP A 61 9.52 4.20 -14.36
N THR A 62 10.38 5.08 -14.88
CA THR A 62 10.88 6.27 -14.18
C THR A 62 10.82 7.52 -15.05
N VAL A 63 10.63 8.67 -14.42
CA VAL A 63 10.58 9.99 -15.06
C VAL A 63 11.46 10.97 -14.29
N SER A 64 12.06 11.93 -15.00
CA SER A 64 12.81 13.03 -14.39
C SER A 64 11.88 14.20 -14.09
N VAL A 65 11.86 14.69 -12.85
CA VAL A 65 11.09 15.87 -12.45
C VAL A 65 12.08 16.90 -11.89
N GLY A 66 12.36 17.94 -12.68
CA GLY A 66 13.51 18.81 -12.42
C GLY A 66 14.82 18.00 -12.46
N SER A 67 15.54 17.97 -11.33
CA SER A 67 16.77 17.19 -11.15
C SER A 67 16.56 15.86 -10.40
N GLU A 68 15.34 15.52 -10.00
CA GLU A 68 15.06 14.30 -9.25
C GLU A 68 14.57 13.16 -10.15
N LYS A 69 14.92 11.93 -9.76
CA LYS A 69 14.35 10.70 -10.33
C LYS A 69 13.08 10.33 -9.58
N TRP A 70 11.99 10.16 -10.33
CA TRP A 70 10.69 9.72 -9.86
C TRP A 70 10.30 8.40 -10.52
N HIS A 71 9.48 7.61 -9.85
CA HIS A 71 9.10 6.25 -10.25
C HIS A 71 7.61 6.23 -10.59
N VAL A 72 7.27 5.81 -11.80
CA VAL A 72 5.90 5.77 -12.31
C VAL A 72 5.15 4.63 -11.62
N ILE A 73 4.05 4.99 -10.95
CA ILE A 73 3.12 4.05 -10.31
C ILE A 73 1.83 4.01 -11.13
N GLN A 74 1.42 2.80 -11.51
CA GLN A 74 0.10 2.53 -12.07
C GLN A 74 -0.75 1.80 -11.04
N ARG A 75 -2.01 2.24 -10.87
CA ARG A 75 -3.05 1.43 -10.23
C ARG A 75 -3.86 0.73 -11.32
N ILE A 76 -3.98 -0.58 -11.21
CA ILE A 76 -4.64 -1.45 -12.18
C ILE A 76 -5.76 -2.21 -11.45
N ASP A 77 -7.01 -1.97 -11.83
CA ASP A 77 -8.16 -2.68 -11.27
C ASP A 77 -8.68 -3.67 -12.33
N GLY A 78 -8.51 -4.97 -12.07
CA GLY A 78 -8.73 -6.04 -13.04
C GLY A 78 -7.78 -5.91 -14.23
N SER A 79 -8.33 -5.56 -15.40
CA SER A 79 -7.57 -5.31 -16.64
C SER A 79 -7.46 -3.83 -17.04
N LYS A 80 -7.92 -2.91 -16.19
CA LYS A 80 -8.00 -1.48 -16.50
C LYS A 80 -7.04 -0.68 -15.64
N ILE A 81 -6.12 0.06 -16.27
CA ILE A 81 -5.37 1.12 -15.60
C ILE A 81 -6.40 2.19 -15.16
N ARG A 82 -6.41 2.51 -13.86
CA ARG A 82 -7.31 3.49 -13.26
C ARG A 82 -6.64 4.81 -12.96
N TYR A 83 -5.37 4.75 -12.61
CA TYR A 83 -4.58 5.89 -12.19
C TYR A 83 -3.13 5.66 -12.61
N THR A 84 -2.49 6.73 -13.07
CA THR A 84 -1.05 6.79 -13.28
C THR A 84 -0.53 8.08 -12.64
N GLY A 85 0.50 7.95 -11.84
CA GLY A 85 1.26 9.09 -11.32
C GLY A 85 2.72 8.68 -11.14
N ALA A 86 3.51 9.55 -10.51
CA ALA A 86 4.87 9.21 -10.14
C ALA A 86 5.12 9.55 -8.67
N CYS A 87 6.03 8.80 -8.04
CA CYS A 87 6.43 9.04 -6.66
C CYS A 87 7.94 8.92 -6.44
N THR A 88 8.41 9.48 -5.34
CA THR A 88 9.82 9.33 -4.92
C THR A 88 9.92 9.37 -3.40
N ASN A 89 10.85 8.59 -2.84
CA ASN A 89 11.18 8.67 -1.42
C ASN A 89 12.17 9.83 -1.22
N ARG A 90 11.80 10.81 -0.42
CA ARG A 90 12.71 11.84 0.10
C ARG A 90 12.98 11.57 1.58
N LYS A 91 13.90 12.36 2.17
CA LYS A 91 14.29 12.24 3.60
C LYS A 91 13.17 12.55 4.59
N ASP A 92 12.09 13.17 4.13
CA ASP A 92 10.93 13.61 4.90
C ASP A 92 9.64 12.84 4.55
N GLY A 93 9.68 11.93 3.58
CA GLY A 93 8.54 11.05 3.27
C GLY A 93 8.45 10.56 1.83
N LEU A 94 7.34 9.91 1.52
CA LEU A 94 6.93 9.62 0.15
C LEU A 94 6.25 10.85 -0.45
N TRP A 95 6.80 11.32 -1.57
CA TRP A 95 6.21 12.38 -2.38
C TRP A 95 5.57 11.81 -3.63
N PHE A 96 4.46 12.41 -4.06
CA PHE A 96 3.65 11.97 -5.18
C PHE A 96 3.33 13.15 -6.11
N THR A 97 3.11 12.85 -7.38
CA THR A 97 2.62 13.78 -8.39
C THR A 97 1.74 13.04 -9.39
N SER A 98 0.61 13.63 -9.75
CA SER A 98 -0.29 13.11 -10.77
C SER A 98 0.23 13.43 -12.17
N PHE A 99 -0.05 12.53 -13.13
CA PHE A 99 -0.07 12.91 -14.54
C PHE A 99 -1.48 13.39 -14.90
N GLY A 100 -1.57 14.38 -15.79
CA GLY A 100 -2.85 14.72 -16.41
C GLY A 100 -3.35 13.58 -17.30
N THR A 101 -4.66 13.55 -17.58
CA THR A 101 -5.29 12.49 -18.41
C THR A 101 -4.66 12.33 -19.79
N ASP A 102 -4.09 13.41 -20.32
CA ASP A 102 -3.76 13.53 -21.75
C ASP A 102 -2.24 13.53 -22.03
N SER A 103 -1.37 13.53 -21.01
CA SER A 103 0.09 13.43 -21.24
C SER A 103 0.90 13.09 -19.98
N VAL A 104 2.13 12.59 -20.20
CA VAL A 104 3.21 12.41 -19.19
C VAL A 104 3.72 13.75 -18.63
N THR A 105 3.00 14.85 -18.83
CA THR A 105 3.30 16.14 -18.19
C THR A 105 2.95 16.03 -16.71
N VAL A 106 3.97 15.72 -15.92
CA VAL A 106 3.96 15.77 -14.46
C VAL A 106 3.37 17.11 -14.00
N SER A 107 2.35 17.07 -13.14
CA SER A 107 1.80 18.31 -12.58
C SER A 107 2.90 19.06 -11.84
N LYS A 108 2.90 20.41 -11.90
CA LYS A 108 3.97 21.22 -11.27
C LYS A 108 3.98 21.15 -9.73
N TYR A 109 3.06 20.39 -9.14
CA TYR A 109 2.81 20.34 -7.71
C TYR A 109 3.04 18.91 -7.21
N ALA A 110 4.30 18.61 -6.92
CA ALA A 110 4.66 17.48 -6.07
C ALA A 110 4.10 17.71 -4.66
N MET A 111 3.34 16.75 -4.15
CA MET A 111 2.70 16.81 -2.82
C MET A 111 3.20 15.64 -1.96
N MET A 112 3.20 15.80 -0.64
CA MET A 112 3.61 14.73 0.26
C MET A 112 2.43 13.78 0.45
N TYR A 113 2.63 12.50 0.13
CA TYR A 113 1.62 11.46 0.36
C TYR A 113 1.71 10.90 1.78
N ALA A 114 2.93 10.54 2.19
CA ALA A 114 3.20 9.96 3.50
C ALA A 114 4.44 10.58 4.12
N LEU A 115 4.28 11.36 5.19
CA LEU A 115 5.39 11.87 6.00
C LEU A 115 6.15 10.70 6.64
N TYR A 116 7.48 10.65 6.49
CA TYR A 116 8.32 9.66 7.16
C TYR A 116 9.76 10.16 7.33
N PRO A 117 10.38 10.08 8.53
CA PRO A 117 9.85 9.51 9.78
C PRO A 117 8.69 10.34 10.34
N ALA A 118 7.70 9.65 10.88
CA ALA A 118 6.44 10.24 11.33
C ALA A 118 6.42 10.48 12.85
N ASN A 119 5.69 11.50 13.31
CA ASN A 119 5.34 11.69 14.72
C ASN A 119 3.83 11.56 14.91
N GLN A 120 3.42 10.97 16.03
CA GLN A 120 2.00 10.79 16.38
C GLN A 120 1.24 12.12 16.34
N ASN A 121 0.07 12.15 15.70
CA ASN A 121 -0.77 13.34 15.50
C ASN A 121 -0.12 14.50 14.70
N GLN A 122 1.03 14.30 14.07
CA GLN A 122 1.59 15.30 13.16
C GLN A 122 0.66 15.47 11.94
N ILE A 123 0.46 16.72 11.52
CA ILE A 123 -0.40 17.11 10.40
C ILE A 123 0.46 17.71 9.29
N TYR A 124 0.17 17.35 8.05
CA TYR A 124 0.79 17.92 6.85
C TYR A 124 -0.26 18.14 5.75
N GLN A 125 0.14 18.81 4.67
CA GLN A 125 -0.70 18.98 3.48
C GLN A 125 -0.49 17.77 2.55
N GLY A 126 -1.55 17.00 2.34
CA GLY A 126 -1.54 15.81 1.48
C GLY A 126 -1.76 16.13 0.01
N MET A 127 -2.28 15.16 -0.74
CA MET A 127 -2.69 15.36 -2.14
C MET A 127 -4.03 16.13 -2.25
N GLU A 128 -4.46 16.46 -3.48
CA GLU A 128 -5.61 17.33 -3.78
C GLU A 128 -6.90 17.02 -2.99
N VAL A 129 -7.31 15.75 -2.87
CA VAL A 129 -8.50 15.32 -2.08
C VAL A 129 -8.16 14.97 -0.63
N GLU A 130 -6.87 14.90 -0.30
CA GLU A 130 -6.32 14.54 1.01
C GLU A 130 -5.68 15.79 1.66
N THR A 131 -6.26 16.99 1.44
CA THR A 131 -5.59 18.28 1.71
C THR A 131 -5.00 18.42 3.12
N ARG A 132 -5.54 17.69 4.10
CA ARG A 132 -5.05 17.68 5.48
C ARG A 132 -4.94 16.24 6.01
N VAL A 133 -3.74 15.67 5.90
CA VAL A 133 -3.42 14.33 6.43
C VAL A 133 -2.87 14.46 7.85
N ARG A 134 -3.26 13.53 8.73
CA ARG A 134 -2.75 13.36 10.09
C ARG A 134 -2.19 11.96 10.28
N VAL A 135 -1.00 11.88 10.90
CA VAL A 135 -0.44 10.62 11.41
C VAL A 135 -1.32 10.11 12.56
N CYS A 136 -1.99 8.99 12.34
CA CYS A 136 -3.00 8.42 13.24
C CYS A 136 -2.44 7.38 14.21
N GLY A 137 -1.40 6.65 13.81
CA GLY A 137 -0.72 5.63 14.59
C GLY A 137 0.67 5.40 14.02
N LEU A 138 1.64 5.10 14.88
CA LEU A 138 3.04 4.84 14.49
C LEU A 138 3.41 3.35 14.46
N HIS A 139 2.65 2.52 15.17
CA HIS A 139 2.94 1.10 15.43
C HIS A 139 1.67 0.25 15.32
N ASP A 140 0.83 0.56 14.32
CA ASP A 140 -0.46 -0.11 14.14
C ASP A 140 -0.23 -1.51 13.56
N THR A 141 -0.55 -2.54 14.35
CA THR A 141 -0.46 -3.94 13.90
C THR A 141 -1.63 -4.27 12.95
N VAL A 142 -1.34 -4.36 11.66
CA VAL A 142 -2.33 -4.63 10.60
C VAL A 142 -2.14 -6.03 10.04
N THR A 143 -3.19 -6.85 10.11
CA THR A 143 -3.22 -8.18 9.47
C THR A 143 -4.09 -8.15 8.22
N VAL A 144 -3.52 -8.62 7.11
CA VAL A 144 -4.13 -8.74 5.77
C VAL A 144 -3.73 -10.10 5.17
N PRO A 145 -4.27 -10.55 4.02
CA PRO A 145 -3.94 -11.86 3.46
C PRO A 145 -2.44 -12.08 3.17
N ALA A 146 -1.66 -11.02 2.95
CA ALA A 146 -0.20 -11.10 2.80
C ALA A 146 0.57 -11.37 4.11
N GLY A 147 -0.05 -11.21 5.29
CA GLY A 147 0.58 -11.35 6.60
C GLY A 147 0.19 -10.26 7.59
N THR A 148 0.92 -10.20 8.69
CA THR A 148 0.80 -9.15 9.72
C THR A 148 1.99 -8.20 9.62
N PHE A 149 1.72 -6.90 9.63
CA PHE A 149 2.70 -5.83 9.46
C PHE A 149 2.55 -4.80 10.58
N GLU A 150 3.67 -4.18 10.96
CA GLU A 150 3.67 -2.98 11.80
C GLU A 150 3.65 -1.75 10.88
N CYS A 151 2.60 -0.95 10.97
CA CYS A 151 2.30 0.13 10.03
C CYS A 151 2.29 1.50 10.72
N VAL A 152 2.68 2.52 9.96
CA VAL A 152 2.24 3.90 10.23
C VAL A 152 0.89 4.08 9.53
N SER A 153 -0.10 4.60 10.25
CA SER A 153 -1.40 4.96 9.68
C SER A 153 -1.53 6.46 9.47
N TYR A 154 -2.09 6.82 8.32
CA TYR A 154 -2.29 8.19 7.88
C TYR A 154 -3.78 8.36 7.58
N CYS A 155 -4.49 9.20 8.35
CA CYS A 155 -5.89 9.49 8.07
C CYS A 155 -6.06 10.89 7.49
N TRP A 156 -7.09 11.06 6.68
CA TRP A 156 -7.53 12.35 6.17
C TRP A 156 -9.06 12.47 6.25
N ASP A 157 -9.51 13.71 6.30
CA ASP A 157 -10.89 14.12 6.11
C ASP A 157 -10.95 14.90 4.79
N ASP A 158 -11.71 14.43 3.80
CA ASP A 158 -12.06 15.23 2.63
C ASP A 158 -13.32 16.05 2.95
N ALA A 159 -13.15 17.37 3.08
CA ALA A 159 -14.24 18.28 3.41
C ALA A 159 -15.23 18.51 2.26
N GLU A 160 -14.85 18.24 1.00
CA GLU A 160 -15.71 18.43 -0.16
C GLU A 160 -16.60 17.21 -0.40
N SER A 161 -16.03 16.00 -0.34
CA SER A 161 -16.82 14.76 -0.46
C SER A 161 -17.44 14.28 0.85
N MET A 162 -17.06 14.88 1.99
CA MET A 162 -17.32 14.35 3.33
C MET A 162 -16.97 12.85 3.44
N SER A 163 -15.83 12.46 2.88
CA SER A 163 -15.27 11.13 3.07
C SER A 163 -14.14 11.14 4.10
N ARG A 164 -14.04 10.05 4.85
CA ARG A 164 -12.87 9.79 5.71
C ARG A 164 -12.07 8.65 5.13
N GLY A 165 -10.75 8.79 5.13
CA GLY A 165 -9.85 7.73 4.73
C GLY A 165 -8.77 7.43 5.75
N VAL A 166 -8.23 6.23 5.68
CA VAL A 166 -6.99 5.82 6.34
C VAL A 166 -6.18 4.89 5.44
N ILE A 167 -4.89 5.19 5.30
CA ILE A 167 -3.89 4.36 4.61
C ILE A 167 -2.90 3.86 5.66
N TYR A 168 -2.55 2.58 5.56
CA TYR A 168 -1.57 1.90 6.38
C TYR A 168 -0.36 1.54 5.51
N LEU A 169 0.79 2.14 5.82
CA LEU A 169 2.06 1.88 5.16
C LEU A 169 3.03 1.24 6.16
N ALA A 170 3.67 0.13 5.76
CA ALA A 170 4.73 -0.49 6.54
C ALA A 170 6.10 -0.14 5.92
N PRO A 171 7.08 0.36 6.68
CA PRO A 171 8.42 0.66 6.17
C PRO A 171 9.09 -0.53 5.49
N GLY A 172 9.73 -0.29 4.35
CA GLY A 172 10.32 -1.33 3.49
C GLY A 172 9.32 -2.27 2.80
N VAL A 173 8.02 -2.11 3.06
CA VAL A 173 6.93 -2.93 2.49
C VAL A 173 6.06 -2.09 1.56
N GLY A 174 5.70 -0.86 1.94
CA GLY A 174 4.81 0.02 1.19
C GLY A 174 3.34 -0.15 1.58
N TRP A 175 2.43 -0.09 0.60
CA TRP A 175 0.98 -0.18 0.80
C TRP A 175 0.56 -1.54 1.38
N VAL A 176 -0.01 -1.53 2.59
CA VAL A 176 -0.56 -2.74 3.26
C VAL A 176 -2.08 -2.75 3.24
N LYS A 177 -2.71 -1.61 3.56
CA LYS A 177 -4.16 -1.48 3.63
C LYS A 177 -4.61 -0.04 3.39
N GLU A 178 -5.78 0.13 2.81
CA GLU A 178 -6.45 1.40 2.57
C GLU A 178 -7.94 1.23 2.89
N GLN A 179 -8.57 2.22 3.52
CA GLN A 179 -10.00 2.23 3.81
C GLN A 179 -10.56 3.63 3.60
N LEU A 180 -11.68 3.74 2.90
CA LEU A 180 -12.45 4.97 2.71
C LEU A 180 -13.91 4.71 3.14
N THR A 181 -14.50 5.66 3.85
CA THR A 181 -15.90 5.63 4.29
C THR A 181 -16.58 6.94 3.88
N ASP A 182 -17.75 6.83 3.28
CA ASP A 182 -18.64 7.95 2.95
C ASP A 182 -19.41 8.36 4.22
N GLU A 183 -19.31 9.62 4.67
CA GLU A 183 -20.05 10.05 5.88
C GLU A 183 -21.54 10.28 5.63
N PHE A 184 -21.95 10.60 4.40
CA PHE A 184 -23.37 10.74 4.04
C PHE A 184 -24.06 9.38 3.99
N ASP A 185 -23.38 8.38 3.44
CA ASP A 185 -23.85 7.00 3.39
C ASP A 185 -22.83 6.03 4.00
N ARG A 186 -22.94 5.82 5.32
CA ARG A 186 -22.09 4.88 6.07
C ARG A 186 -22.26 3.42 5.68
N SER A 187 -23.23 3.08 4.82
CA SER A 187 -23.28 1.75 4.20
C SER A 187 -22.26 1.60 3.06
N ARG A 188 -21.74 2.72 2.55
CA ARG A 188 -20.72 2.78 1.51
C ARG A 188 -19.33 2.92 2.11
N SER A 189 -18.50 1.93 1.80
CA SER A 189 -17.09 1.94 2.14
C SER A 189 -16.30 1.19 1.08
N THR A 190 -15.14 1.71 0.71
CA THR A 190 -14.14 0.99 -0.10
C THR A 190 -12.97 0.63 0.79
N SER A 191 -12.44 -0.58 0.63
CA SER A 191 -11.18 -0.97 1.27
C SER A 191 -10.30 -1.73 0.29
N TRP A 192 -8.99 -1.55 0.39
CA TRP A 192 -8.01 -2.37 -0.31
C TRP A 192 -7.11 -3.05 0.72
N GLU A 193 -6.85 -4.35 0.54
CA GLU A 193 -5.96 -5.13 1.41
C GLU A 193 -4.93 -5.90 0.59
N LEU A 194 -3.67 -5.81 1.00
CA LEU A 194 -2.54 -6.47 0.36
C LEU A 194 -2.64 -8.01 0.46
N VAL A 195 -2.57 -8.68 -0.69
CA VAL A 195 -2.54 -10.14 -0.82
C VAL A 195 -1.12 -10.67 -1.05
N ARG A 196 -0.31 -9.97 -1.84
CA ARG A 196 1.11 -10.31 -2.04
C ARG A 196 1.91 -9.16 -2.64
N ILE A 197 3.21 -9.15 -2.35
CA ILE A 197 4.19 -8.29 -3.03
C ILE A 197 5.04 -9.16 -3.97
N LYS A 198 5.24 -8.70 -5.20
CA LYS A 198 6.22 -9.24 -6.14
C LYS A 198 7.36 -8.24 -6.22
N LYS A 199 8.57 -8.63 -5.80
CA LYS A 199 9.81 -7.88 -6.07
C LYS A 199 10.30 -8.18 -7.49
N PRO A 200 11.05 -7.28 -8.14
CA PRO A 200 11.73 -7.60 -9.40
C PRO A 200 12.74 -8.75 -9.20
N ARG A 201 13.01 -9.48 -10.28
CA ARG A 201 14.10 -10.46 -10.31
C ARG A 201 15.43 -9.71 -10.51
N LYS A 202 16.37 -9.93 -9.59
CA LYS A 202 17.78 -9.53 -9.73
C LYS A 202 18.48 -10.41 -10.77
#